data_AF-A0A0A8WVN6-F1
#
_entry.id   AF-A0A0A8WVN6-F1
#
_cell.length_a   1.000
_cell.length_b   1.000
_cell.length_c   1.000
_cell.angle_alpha   90.00
_cell.angle_beta   90.00
_cell.angle_gamma   90.00
#
_symmetry.space_group_name_H-M   'P 1'
#
loop_
_entity.id
_entity.type
_entity.pdbx_description
1 polymer ?
#
loop_
_entity_poly.entity_id
_entity_poly.type
_entity_poly.pdbx_seq_one_letter_code
_entity_poly.pdbx_strand_id
1 'polypeptide(L)'
;MLNQDRIQELVKSGRYDEAAELCREEVEREPAKSDNYLFLGRILMAADRKREAIRVFSDGLAFEDNAKIRHELNQLGRRRFRIISSLSREHLLNRILGKISHTLKLSR
;
A
#
# COMPACT_ATOMS: atom_id res chain seq x y z
N MET A 1 -9.70 6.52 14.00
CA MET A 1 -8.71 6.93 15.03
C MET A 1 -8.13 5.72 15.77
N LEU A 2 -8.95 4.77 16.24
CA LEU A 2 -8.50 3.60 17.03
C LEU A 2 -7.36 2.75 16.40
N ASN A 3 -7.30 2.65 15.07
CA ASN A 3 -6.31 1.80 14.40
C ASN A 3 -4.97 2.51 14.15
N GLN A 4 -4.94 3.85 14.10
CA GLN A 4 -3.68 4.58 13.83
C GLN A 4 -2.71 4.46 15.00
N ASP A 5 -3.18 4.60 16.23
CA ASP A 5 -2.34 4.43 17.43
C ASP A 5 -1.76 3.01 17.52
N ARG A 6 -2.58 2.01 17.21
CA ARG A 6 -2.16 0.59 17.21
C ARG A 6 -1.16 0.27 16.10
N ILE A 7 -1.34 0.83 14.90
CA ILE A 7 -0.35 0.74 13.82
C ILE A 7 0.99 1.35 14.29
N GLN A 8 0.96 2.53 14.90
CA GLN A 8 2.17 3.18 15.42
C GLN A 8 2.87 2.35 16.50
N GLU A 9 2.10 1.75 17.41
CA GLU A 9 2.63 0.87 18.45
C GLU A 9 3.28 -0.40 17.88
N LEU A 10 2.64 -1.03 16.89
CA LEU A 10 3.19 -2.21 16.21
C LEU A 10 4.48 -1.88 15.46
N VAL A 11 4.53 -0.72 14.78
CA VAL A 11 5.74 -0.22 14.11
C VAL A 11 6.88 0.02 15.10
N LYS A 12 6.59 0.64 16.25
CA LYS A 12 7.59 0.83 17.32
C LYS A 12 8.07 -0.48 17.92
N SER A 13 7.20 -1.47 17.99
CA SER A 13 7.51 -2.81 18.49
C SER A 13 8.22 -3.70 17.46
N GLY A 14 8.47 -3.21 16.24
CA GLY A 14 9.08 -3.97 15.15
C GLY A 14 8.17 -5.03 14.53
N ARG A 15 6.88 -5.06 14.89
CA ARG A 15 5.88 -6.00 14.38
C ARG A 15 5.29 -5.47 13.07
N TYR A 16 6.14 -5.38 12.04
CA TYR A 16 5.77 -4.73 10.78
C TYR A 16 4.73 -5.51 9.97
N ASP A 17 4.68 -6.84 10.09
CA ASP A 17 3.71 -7.67 9.35
C ASP A 17 2.28 -7.41 9.84
N GLU A 18 2.06 -7.38 11.15
CA GLU A 18 0.75 -7.06 11.73
C GLU A 18 0.36 -5.60 11.49
N ALA A 19 1.33 -4.68 11.54
CA ALA A 19 1.08 -3.29 11.17
C ALA A 19 0.64 -3.17 9.70
N ALA A 20 1.24 -3.97 8.81
CA ALA A 20 0.87 -4.02 7.40
C ALA A 20 -0.51 -4.63 7.18
N GLU A 21 -0.89 -5.68 7.91
CA GLU A 21 -2.23 -6.26 7.88
C GLU A 21 -3.30 -5.26 8.34
N LEU A 22 -3.07 -4.58 9.47
CA LEU A 22 -3.99 -3.58 9.97
C LEU A 22 -4.13 -2.39 9.00
N CYS A 23 -3.03 -1.97 8.35
CA CYS A 23 -3.09 -0.99 7.27
C CYS A 23 -3.84 -1.49 6.03
N ARG A 24 -3.77 -2.78 5.69
CA ARG A 24 -4.55 -3.35 4.57
C ARG A 24 -6.03 -3.30 4.86
N GLU A 25 -6.46 -3.61 6.09
CA GLU A 25 -7.87 -3.49 6.47
C GLU A 25 -8.37 -2.04 6.34
N GLU A 26 -7.55 -1.05 6.71
CA GLU A 26 -7.89 0.37 6.53
C GLU A 26 -7.97 0.75 5.05
N VAL A 27 -7.08 0.21 4.21
CA VAL A 27 -7.14 0.38 2.75
C VAL A 27 -8.39 -0.29 2.17
N GLU A 28 -8.81 -1.44 2.69
CA GLU A 28 -10.04 -2.13 2.26
C GLU A 28 -11.30 -1.35 2.67
N ARG A 29 -11.27 -0.70 3.84
CA ARG A 29 -12.35 0.17 4.32
C ARG A 29 -12.46 1.47 3.53
N GLU A 30 -11.31 2.09 3.25
CA GLU A 30 -11.23 3.39 2.57
C GLU A 30 -10.22 3.36 1.40
N PRO A 31 -10.55 2.67 0.30
CA PRO A 31 -9.64 2.53 -0.84
C PRO A 31 -9.42 3.83 -1.61
N ALA A 32 -10.27 4.83 -1.38
CA ALA A 32 -10.18 6.15 -2.02
C ALA A 32 -9.06 7.04 -1.46
N LYS A 33 -8.44 6.65 -0.33
CA LYS A 33 -7.48 7.52 0.37
C LYS A 33 -6.04 7.07 0.13
N SER A 34 -5.33 7.78 -0.74
CA SER A 34 -3.91 7.52 -1.04
C SER A 34 -2.98 7.59 0.17
N ASP A 35 -3.35 8.33 1.22
CA ASP A 35 -2.56 8.37 2.46
C ASP A 35 -2.44 6.99 3.12
N ASN A 36 -3.46 6.13 3.03
CA ASN A 36 -3.42 4.79 3.62
C ASN A 36 -2.38 3.91 2.91
N TYR A 37 -2.29 4.01 1.58
CA TYR A 37 -1.24 3.36 0.78
C TYR A 37 0.15 3.93 1.09
N LEU A 38 0.25 5.24 1.34
CA LEU A 38 1.51 5.86 1.76
C LEU A 38 2.00 5.28 3.11
N PHE A 39 1.11 5.15 4.09
CA PHE A 39 1.45 4.57 5.39
C PHE A 39 1.84 3.09 5.27
N LEU A 40 1.06 2.29 4.55
CA LEU A 40 1.36 0.88 4.31
C LEU A 40 2.73 0.69 3.63
N GLY A 41 3.01 1.48 2.58
CA GLY A 41 4.29 1.43 1.89
C GLY A 41 5.46 1.80 2.80
N ARG A 42 5.31 2.78 3.70
CA ARG A 42 6.33 3.14 4.69
C ARG A 42 6.60 2.03 5.71
N ILE A 43 5.56 1.34 6.16
CA ILE A 43 5.69 0.19 7.07
C ILE A 43 6.44 -0.94 6.37
N LEU A 44 6.10 -1.25 5.12
CA LEU A 44 6.80 -2.25 4.31
C LEU A 44 8.26 -1.87 4.05
N MET A 45 8.55 -0.58 3.88
CA MET A 45 9.91 -0.07 3.79
C MET A 45 10.70 -0.30 5.09
N ALA A 46 10.07 -0.07 6.24
CA ALA A 46 10.67 -0.35 7.55
C ALA A 46 10.89 -1.86 7.78
N ALA A 47 10.01 -2.70 7.21
CA ALA A 47 10.13 -4.17 7.20
C ALA A 47 11.20 -4.71 6.21
N ASP A 48 11.96 -3.84 5.54
CA ASP A 48 12.86 -4.14 4.43
C ASP A 48 12.19 -4.81 3.19
N ARG A 49 10.87 -4.85 3.14
CA ARG A 49 10.05 -5.39 2.04
C ARG A 49 9.88 -4.38 0.90
N LYS A 50 11.00 -3.85 0.40
CA LYS A 50 11.05 -2.78 -0.61
C LYS A 50 10.24 -3.07 -1.88
N ARG A 51 10.27 -4.32 -2.37
CA ARG A 51 9.54 -4.74 -3.58
C ARG A 51 8.03 -4.60 -3.42
N GLU A 52 7.51 -4.88 -2.24
CA GLU A 52 6.08 -4.79 -1.94
C GLU A 52 5.66 -3.34 -1.68
N ALA A 53 6.51 -2.57 -0.98
CA ALA A 53 6.28 -1.14 -0.80
C ALA A 53 6.09 -0.40 -2.13
N ILE A 54 6.93 -0.70 -3.13
CA ILE A 54 6.83 -0.11 -4.47
C ILE A 54 5.49 -0.46 -5.15
N ARG A 55 5.00 -1.69 -5.00
CA ARG A 55 3.70 -2.11 -5.54
C ARG A 55 2.58 -1.30 -4.89
N VAL A 56 2.57 -1.25 -3.56
CA VAL A 56 1.56 -0.49 -2.78
C VAL A 56 1.56 0.99 -3.13
N PHE A 57 2.73 1.60 -3.29
CA PHE A 57 2.84 2.99 -3.73
C PHE A 57 2.32 3.20 -5.16
N SER A 58 2.62 2.27 -6.07
CA SER A 58 2.10 2.34 -7.44
C SER A 58 0.58 2.21 -7.48
N ASP A 59 0.02 1.34 -6.64
CA ASP A 59 -1.42 1.16 -6.48
C ASP A 59 -2.06 2.44 -5.94
N GLY A 60 -1.50 3.06 -4.90
CA GLY A 60 -2.00 4.32 -4.35
C GLY A 60 -2.04 5.47 -5.37
N LEU A 61 -1.01 5.62 -6.20
CA LEU A 61 -0.98 6.63 -7.27
C LEU A 61 -2.05 6.40 -8.35
N ALA A 62 -2.53 5.17 -8.52
CA ALA A 62 -3.58 4.88 -9.49
C ALA A 62 -4.97 5.31 -9.01
N PHE A 63 -5.18 5.41 -7.70
CA PHE A 63 -6.45 5.90 -7.12
C PHE A 63 -6.46 7.43 -7.03
N GLU A 64 -5.45 7.98 -6.36
CA GLU A 64 -5.29 9.43 -6.26
C GLU A 64 -3.81 9.79 -6.41
N ASP A 65 -3.56 10.76 -7.29
CA ASP A 65 -2.22 11.24 -7.57
C ASP A 65 -1.63 11.98 -6.37
N ASN A 66 -0.88 11.26 -5.54
CA ASN A 66 -0.30 11.79 -4.32
C ASN A 66 1.19 12.08 -4.49
N ALA A 67 1.55 13.36 -4.41
CA ALA A 67 2.92 13.83 -4.56
C ALA A 67 3.90 13.17 -3.57
N LYS A 68 3.46 12.82 -2.35
CA LYS A 68 4.31 12.15 -1.35
C LYS A 68 4.70 10.76 -1.82
N ILE A 69 3.73 9.98 -2.33
CA ILE A 69 3.99 8.64 -2.86
C ILE A 69 4.96 8.69 -4.04
N ARG A 70 4.77 9.66 -4.95
CA ARG A 70 5.69 9.88 -6.07
C ARG A 70 7.10 10.24 -5.59
N HIS A 71 7.21 11.04 -4.54
CA HIS A 71 8.50 11.36 -3.93
C HIS A 71 9.17 10.10 -3.35
N GLU A 72 8.45 9.30 -2.57
CA GLU A 72 8.96 8.03 -2.02
C GLU A 72 9.42 7.09 -3.15
N LEU A 73 8.60 6.87 -4.19
CA LEU A 73 8.97 6.06 -5.35
C LEU A 73 10.21 6.57 -6.08
N ASN A 74 10.37 7.89 -6.23
CA ASN A 74 11.57 8.47 -6.82
C ASN A 74 12.82 8.21 -5.95
N GLN A 75 12.69 8.35 -4.62
CA GLN A 75 13.79 8.03 -3.70
C GLN A 75 14.18 6.55 -3.77
N LEU A 76 13.20 5.66 -3.91
CA LEU A 76 13.43 4.22 -4.06
C LEU A 76 14.00 3.85 -5.44
N GLY A 77 13.51 4.47 -6.51
CA GLY A 77 13.96 4.25 -7.88
C GLY A 77 15.41 4.68 -8.13
N ARG A 78 15.89 5.71 -7.42
CA ARG A 78 17.30 6.15 -7.45
C ARG A 78 18.28 5.09 -6.92
N ARG A 79 17.83 4.11 -6.10
CA ARG A 79 18.71 3.15 -5.40
C ARG A 79 18.87 1.76 -6.07
N ARG A 80 18.43 1.58 -7.32
CA ARG A 80 18.33 0.33 -8.13
C ARG A 80 16.91 -0.21 -8.14
N PHE A 81 16.19 -0.01 -9.25
CA PHE A 81 15.37 -1.08 -9.81
C PHE A 81 15.06 -0.81 -11.30
N ARG A 82 15.81 -1.48 -12.19
CA ARG A 82 15.59 -1.51 -13.64
C ARG A 82 14.55 -2.58 -14.01
N ILE A 83 13.42 -2.66 -13.28
CA ILE A 83 12.40 -3.71 -13.52
C ILE A 83 10.96 -3.17 -13.52
N ILE A 84 10.75 -1.88 -13.79
CA ILE A 84 9.40 -1.35 -14.05
C ILE A 84 9.33 -0.69 -15.42
N SER A 85 9.85 -1.36 -16.44
CA SER A 85 9.46 -1.14 -17.83
C SER A 85 8.15 -1.85 -18.19
N SER A 86 7.44 -2.43 -17.20
CA SER A 86 6.17 -3.14 -17.38
C SER A 86 5.01 -2.57 -16.58
N LEU A 87 5.01 -1.26 -16.29
CA LEU A 87 3.78 -0.49 -15.98
C LEU A 87 2.86 -0.42 -17.22
N SER A 88 2.71 -1.53 -17.95
CA SER A 88 1.69 -1.72 -18.96
C SER A 88 0.37 -1.92 -18.22
N ARG A 89 -0.28 -0.79 -17.94
CA ARG A 89 -1.69 -0.43 -18.24
C ARG A 89 -2.83 -1.42 -17.94
N GLU A 90 -2.60 -2.65 -17.50
CA GLU A 90 -3.64 -3.66 -17.39
C GLU A 90 -3.49 -4.52 -16.12
N HIS A 91 -4.35 -4.21 -15.15
CA HIS A 91 -5.08 -5.22 -14.37
C HIS A 91 -4.45 -5.91 -13.15
N LEU A 92 -3.44 -5.37 -12.47
CA LEU A 92 -3.13 -5.84 -11.10
C LEU A 92 -4.15 -5.32 -10.07
N LEU A 93 -4.58 -4.06 -10.21
CA LEU A 93 -5.66 -3.48 -9.43
C LEU A 93 -6.99 -4.19 -9.70
N ASN A 94 -7.31 -4.56 -10.95
CA ASN A 94 -8.53 -5.33 -11.23
C ASN A 94 -8.53 -6.72 -10.54
N ARG A 95 -7.36 -7.30 -10.25
CA ARG A 95 -7.27 -8.57 -9.53
C ARG A 95 -7.49 -8.39 -8.02
N ILE A 96 -7.01 -7.29 -7.44
CA ILE A 96 -7.21 -6.98 -6.01
C ILE A 96 -8.62 -6.44 -5.78
N LEU A 97 -9.08 -5.47 -6.59
CA LEU A 97 -10.44 -4.94 -6.60
C LEU A 97 -11.48 -6.02 -6.93
N GLY A 98 -11.15 -6.98 -7.81
CA GLY A 98 -12.01 -8.12 -8.10
C GLY A 98 -12.20 -9.05 -6.90
N LYS A 99 -11.14 -9.25 -6.09
CA LYS A 99 -11.25 -10.00 -4.82
C LYS A 99 -12.07 -9.22 -3.78
N ILE A 100 -11.81 -7.93 -3.63
CA ILE A 100 -12.53 -7.07 -2.66
C ILE A 100 -14.01 -6.93 -3.03
N SER A 101 -14.32 -6.74 -4.32
CA SER A 101 -15.71 -6.70 -4.82
C SER A 101 -16.44 -8.03 -4.66
N HIS A 102 -15.72 -9.16 -4.69
CA HIS A 102 -16.32 -10.47 -4.46
C HIS A 102 -16.63 -10.70 -2.99
N THR A 103 -15.78 -10.23 -2.07
CA THR A 103 -16.02 -10.31 -0.62
C THR A 103 -17.22 -9.44 -0.19
N LEU A 104 -17.39 -8.26 -0.79
CA LEU A 104 -18.51 -7.34 -0.47
C LEU A 104 -19.89 -7.81 -0.98
N LYS A 105 -19.96 -8.80 -1.89
CA LYS A 105 -21.24 -9.37 -2.34
C LYS A 105 -21.82 -10.46 -1.42
N LEU A 106 -21.15 -10.80 -0.32
CA LEU A 106 -21.58 -11.85 0.62
C LEU A 106 -22.25 -11.33 1.91
N SER A 107 -22.59 -10.04 1.98
CA SER A 107 -23.37 -9.48 3.11
C SER A 107 -24.76 -9.02 2.66
N ARG A 108 -25.55 -9.93 2.12
CA ARG A 108 -27.00 -9.76 1.89
C ARG A 108 -27.76 -10.96 2.41
#